data_AF-A0A7S1VS96-F1
#
_entry.id   AF-A0A7S1VS96-F1
#
_cell.length_a   1.000
_cell.length_b   1.000
_cell.length_c   1.000
_cell.angle_alpha   90.00
_cell.angle_beta   90.00
_cell.angle_gamma   90.00
#
_symmetry.space_group_name_H-M   'P 1'
#
loop_
_entity.id
_entity.type
_entity.pdbx_description
1 polymer ?
#
loop_
_entity_poly.entity_id
_entity_poly.type
_entity_poly.pdbx_seq_one_letter_code
_entity_poly.pdbx_strand_id
1 'polypeptide(L)'
;WELSSSHCGSASLDFFGFGPVVKDGFGVGYMIKNDTINVQVTTRALPDAPHHTAVAFATAIHTALLTIQQIVLIAAPLPTHVPSALEFSHPTVAPASRAPKRRAVGQPAAARIRVGRRRRPLGHGRLGQ
;
A
#
# COMPACT_ATOMS: atom_id res chain seq x y z
N TRP A 1 4.74 -22.81 -13.54
CA TRP A 1 5.01 -21.36 -13.58
C TRP A 1 6.50 -21.16 -13.77
N GLU A 2 6.94 -20.61 -14.90
CA GLU A 2 8.36 -20.33 -15.16
C GLU A 2 8.84 -19.04 -14.50
N LEU A 3 7.91 -18.10 -14.28
CA LEU A 3 8.13 -16.89 -13.50
C LEU A 3 7.21 -16.92 -12.28
N SER A 4 7.79 -16.74 -11.11
CA SER A 4 7.07 -16.57 -9.85
C SER A 4 7.36 -15.19 -9.31
N SER A 5 6.32 -14.40 -8.99
CA SER A 5 6.46 -13.01 -8.57
C SER A 5 5.59 -12.67 -7.35
N SER A 6 6.03 -11.70 -6.55
CA SER A 6 5.22 -11.17 -5.45
C SER A 6 5.58 -9.72 -5.14
N HIS A 7 4.57 -8.91 -4.88
CA HIS A 7 4.72 -7.58 -4.29
C HIS A 7 4.63 -7.66 -2.77
N CYS A 8 5.55 -7.01 -2.05
CA CYS A 8 5.40 -6.74 -0.62
C CYS A 8 5.10 -5.25 -0.44
N GLY A 9 4.21 -4.88 0.49
CA GLY A 9 3.90 -3.48 0.82
C GLY A 9 4.40 -3.02 2.20
N SER A 10 5.11 -3.90 2.93
CA SER A 10 5.66 -3.57 4.25
C SER A 10 7.14 -3.19 4.15
N ALA A 11 7.51 -2.02 4.67
CA ALA A 11 8.90 -1.54 4.72
C ALA A 11 9.83 -2.47 5.52
N SER A 12 9.28 -3.29 6.42
CA SER A 12 10.05 -4.32 7.15
C SER A 12 10.64 -5.41 6.24
N LEU A 13 10.20 -5.46 4.98
CA LEU A 13 10.54 -6.48 3.98
C LEU A 13 11.09 -5.86 2.68
N ASP A 14 11.76 -4.72 2.79
CA ASP A 14 12.31 -3.94 1.67
C ASP A 14 13.19 -4.71 0.66
N PHE A 15 13.79 -5.82 1.10
CA PHE A 15 14.61 -6.73 0.30
C PHE A 15 14.08 -8.17 0.32
N PHE A 16 12.77 -8.34 0.48
CA PHE A 16 12.14 -9.66 0.42
C PHE A 16 12.39 -10.33 -0.92
N GLY A 17 12.77 -11.61 -0.85
CA GLY A 17 12.96 -12.47 -2.00
C GLY A 17 12.61 -13.90 -1.63
N PHE A 18 12.37 -14.71 -2.66
CA PHE A 18 12.07 -16.12 -2.56
C PHE A 18 12.68 -16.82 -3.78
N GLY A 19 12.95 -18.12 -3.66
CA GLY A 19 13.49 -18.92 -4.76
C GLY A 19 12.47 -19.16 -5.88
N PRO A 20 12.91 -19.58 -7.07
CA PRO A 20 11.99 -19.99 -8.13
C PRO A 20 11.17 -21.23 -7.71
N VAL A 21 9.91 -21.30 -8.17
CA VAL A 21 9.00 -22.42 -7.86
C VAL A 21 9.19 -23.64 -8.78
N VAL A 22 10.04 -23.51 -9.80
CA VAL A 22 10.43 -24.59 -10.72
C VAL A 22 11.93 -24.53 -10.99
N LYS A 23 12.51 -25.64 -11.46
CA LYS A 23 13.96 -25.80 -11.67
C LYS A 23 14.56 -24.74 -12.58
N ASP A 24 13.89 -24.46 -13.69
CA ASP A 24 14.39 -23.62 -14.78
C ASP A 24 13.71 -22.24 -14.82
N GLY A 25 13.21 -21.78 -13.66
CA GLY A 25 12.42 -20.56 -13.54
C GLY A 25 13.09 -19.44 -12.74
N PHE A 26 12.36 -18.34 -12.59
CA PHE A 26 12.78 -17.16 -11.82
C PHE A 26 11.84 -16.86 -10.66
N GLY A 27 12.41 -16.41 -9.53
CA GLY A 27 11.69 -15.80 -8.42
C GLY A 27 11.92 -14.29 -8.41
N VAL A 28 10.84 -13.49 -8.34
CA VAL A 28 10.91 -12.02 -8.35
C VAL A 28 10.12 -11.44 -7.18
N GLY A 29 10.83 -10.95 -6.17
CA GLY A 29 10.26 -10.10 -5.13
C GLY A 29 10.40 -8.64 -5.52
N TYR A 30 9.35 -7.83 -5.37
CA TYR A 30 9.46 -6.39 -5.61
C TYR A 30 8.65 -5.55 -4.63
N MET A 31 9.09 -4.31 -4.45
CA MET A 31 8.46 -3.29 -3.61
C MET A 31 8.43 -1.99 -4.38
N ILE A 32 7.23 -1.45 -4.61
CA ILE A 32 7.05 -0.15 -5.24
C ILE A 32 7.11 0.91 -4.15
N LYS A 33 8.03 1.86 -4.29
CA LYS A 33 8.17 3.05 -3.45
C LYS A 33 7.82 4.28 -4.28
N ASN A 34 7.85 5.45 -3.64
CA ASN A 34 7.49 6.71 -4.30
C ASN A 34 8.38 7.00 -5.53
N ASP A 35 9.70 6.85 -5.38
CA ASP A 35 10.66 7.24 -6.43
C ASP A 35 11.49 6.05 -6.96
N THR A 36 11.33 4.87 -6.38
CA THR A 36 12.13 3.68 -6.71
C THR A 36 11.29 2.42 -6.69
N ILE A 37 11.76 1.39 -7.40
CA ILE A 37 11.24 0.03 -7.27
C ILE A 37 12.41 -0.85 -6.84
N ASN A 38 12.31 -1.41 -5.63
CA ASN A 38 13.26 -2.42 -5.18
C ASN A 38 12.88 -3.76 -5.82
N VAL A 39 13.82 -4.41 -6.49
CA VAL A 39 13.60 -5.71 -7.15
C VAL A 39 14.67 -6.71 -6.69
N GLN A 40 14.22 -7.86 -6.21
CA GLN A 40 15.03 -9.03 -5.87
C GLN A 40 14.75 -10.13 -6.90
N VAL A 41 15.79 -10.57 -7.60
CA VAL A 41 15.69 -11.64 -8.61
C VAL A 41 16.49 -12.84 -8.14
N THR A 42 15.87 -14.01 -8.17
CA THR A 42 16.51 -15.29 -7.87
C THR A 42 16.30 -16.28 -9.00
N THR A 43 17.27 -17.15 -9.18
CA THR A 43 17.18 -18.30 -10.09
C THR A 43 18.11 -19.40 -9.59
N ARG A 44 17.93 -20.63 -10.09
CA ARG A 44 18.90 -21.71 -9.92
C ARG A 44 19.92 -21.62 -11.07
N ALA A 45 21.19 -21.93 -10.79
CA ALA A 45 22.18 -22.06 -11.85
C ALA A 45 21.91 -23.32 -12.68
N LEU A 46 21.79 -23.16 -14.00
CA LEU A 46 21.61 -24.25 -14.97
C LEU A 46 22.93 -24.45 -15.75
N PRO A 47 23.47 -25.67 -15.82
CA PRO A 47 24.67 -25.95 -16.63
C PRO A 47 24.51 -25.64 -18.11
N ASP A 48 23.31 -25.90 -18.66
CA ASP A 48 23.05 -25.85 -20.10
C ASP A 48 22.51 -24.48 -20.58
N ALA A 49 22.38 -23.50 -19.67
CA ALA A 49 21.78 -22.20 -19.96
C ALA A 49 22.58 -21.04 -19.34
N PRO A 50 23.73 -20.65 -19.94
CA PRO A 50 24.65 -19.65 -19.36
C PRO A 50 24.03 -18.24 -19.25
N HIS A 51 23.00 -17.95 -20.05
CA HIS A 51 22.28 -16.68 -19.98
C HIS A 51 21.12 -16.71 -18.96
N HIS A 52 20.80 -17.87 -18.39
CA HIS A 52 19.79 -18.03 -17.35
C HIS A 52 20.38 -17.65 -15.99
N THR A 53 20.56 -16.34 -15.79
CA THR A 53 21.13 -15.79 -14.57
C THR A 53 20.25 -14.70 -14.01
N ALA A 54 20.24 -14.56 -12.68
CA ALA A 54 19.50 -13.50 -12.01
C ALA A 54 19.95 -12.10 -12.49
N VAL A 55 21.25 -11.93 -12.75
CA VAL A 55 21.81 -10.66 -13.22
C VAL A 55 21.33 -10.30 -14.62
N ALA A 56 21.37 -11.25 -15.57
CA ALA A 56 20.87 -11.01 -16.92
C ALA A 56 19.37 -10.65 -16.90
N PHE A 57 18.58 -11.38 -16.11
CA PHE A 57 17.15 -11.11 -16.00
C PHE A 57 16.85 -9.79 -15.28
N ALA A 58 17.56 -9.45 -14.20
CA ALA A 58 17.44 -8.15 -13.53
C ALA A 58 17.79 -6.98 -14.48
N THR A 59 18.81 -7.16 -15.31
CA THR A 59 19.19 -6.18 -16.34
C THR A 59 18.08 -6.01 -17.38
N ALA A 60 17.44 -7.10 -17.80
CA ALA A 60 16.31 -7.06 -18.72
C ALA A 60 15.11 -6.32 -18.10
N ILE A 61 14.80 -6.57 -16.82
CA ILE A 61 13.74 -5.83 -16.09
C ILE A 61 14.07 -4.34 -16.05
N HIS A 62 15.29 -3.96 -15.69
CA HIS A 62 15.71 -2.56 -15.62
C HIS A 62 15.54 -1.85 -16.98
N THR A 63 16.04 -2.46 -18.06
CA THR A 63 15.89 -1.92 -19.42
C THR A 63 14.43 -1.82 -19.85
N ALA A 64 13.61 -2.83 -19.51
CA ALA A 64 12.18 -2.81 -19.82
C ALA A 64 11.46 -1.66 -19.09
N LEU A 65 11.75 -1.42 -17.81
CA LEU A 65 11.17 -0.32 -17.05
C LEU A 65 11.56 1.04 -17.63
N LEU A 66 12.82 1.24 -18.02
CA LEU A 66 13.26 2.46 -18.69
C LEU A 66 12.57 2.65 -20.05
N THR A 67 12.38 1.55 -20.80
CA THR A 67 11.66 1.58 -22.09
C THR A 67 10.21 2.00 -21.87
N ILE A 68 9.52 1.44 -20.87
CA ILE A 68 8.15 1.81 -20.52
C ILE A 68 8.09 3.30 -20.12
N GLN A 69 9.02 3.77 -19.29
CA GLN A 69 9.11 5.18 -18.91
C GLN A 69 9.26 6.07 -20.15
N GLN A 70 10.16 5.72 -21.07
CA GLN A 70 10.36 6.48 -22.30
C GLN A 70 9.10 6.51 -23.18
N ILE A 71 8.41 5.39 -23.32
CA ILE A 71 7.14 5.32 -24.07
C ILE A 71 6.10 6.24 -23.45
N VAL A 72 5.94 6.21 -22.12
CA VAL A 72 4.97 7.07 -21.42
C VAL A 72 5.31 8.55 -21.59
N LEU A 73 6.60 8.91 -21.50
CA LEU A 73 7.03 10.30 -21.67
C LEU A 73 6.81 10.82 -23.10
N ILE A 74 6.98 9.97 -24.12
CA ILE A 74 6.77 10.33 -25.53
C ILE A 74 5.27 10.36 -25.88
N ALA A 75 4.50 9.42 -25.33
CA ALA A 75 3.06 9.30 -25.59
C ALA A 75 2.21 10.28 -24.79
N ALA A 76 2.78 10.92 -23.76
CA ALA A 76 2.09 11.95 -23.00
C ALA A 76 1.68 13.11 -23.93
N PRO A 77 0.37 13.41 -24.07
CA PRO A 77 -0.08 14.56 -24.84
C PRO A 77 0.55 15.85 -24.31
N LEU A 78 0.83 16.81 -25.19
CA LEU A 78 1.14 18.21 -24.81
C LEU A 78 0.13 18.65 -23.74
N PRO A 79 0.52 19.33 -22.63
CA PRO A 79 -0.36 19.55 -21.50
C PRO A 79 -1.62 20.31 -21.93
N THR A 80 -2.71 19.57 -22.08
CA THR A 80 -4.07 20.09 -22.06
C THR A 80 -4.55 19.88 -20.64
N HIS A 81 -4.63 20.99 -19.91
CA HIS A 81 -4.97 21.02 -18.51
C HIS A 81 -6.32 20.34 -18.24
N VAL A 82 -6.29 19.15 -17.62
CA VAL A 82 -7.40 18.59 -16.85
C VAL A 82 -6.85 17.80 -15.67
N PRO A 83 -7.23 18.11 -14.41
CA PRO A 83 -6.86 17.31 -13.26
C PRO A 83 -7.75 16.07 -13.22
N SER A 84 -7.33 14.99 -13.88
CA SER A 84 -7.92 13.68 -13.65
C SER A 84 -7.02 12.91 -12.71
N ALA A 85 -7.27 13.08 -11.41
CA ALA A 85 -6.92 12.03 -10.47
C ALA A 85 -7.55 10.73 -10.99
N LEU A 86 -6.73 9.68 -11.15
CA LEU A 86 -7.20 8.31 -11.32
C LEU A 86 -7.96 7.94 -10.04
N GLU A 87 -9.23 8.34 -9.98
CA GLU A 87 -10.21 7.95 -8.97
C GLU A 87 -10.43 6.45 -9.12
N PHE A 88 -9.74 5.67 -8.30
CA PHE A 88 -10.01 4.26 -8.12
C PHE A 88 -11.28 4.13 -7.26
N SER A 89 -12.44 4.26 -7.90
CA SER A 89 -13.72 4.08 -7.23
C SER A 89 -13.84 2.62 -6.78
N HIS A 90 -13.57 2.37 -5.50
CA HIS A 90 -13.99 1.13 -4.87
C HIS A 90 -15.52 1.11 -4.80
N PRO A 91 -16.20 -0.01 -5.07
CA PRO A 91 -17.61 -0.13 -4.77
C PRO A 91 -17.78 -0.03 -3.25
N THR A 92 -18.11 1.16 -2.77
CA THR A 92 -18.59 1.34 -1.40
C THR A 92 -19.92 0.61 -1.33
N VAL A 93 -19.95 -0.55 -0.66
CA VAL A 93 -21.21 -1.19 -0.27
C VAL A 93 -21.99 -0.14 0.52
N ALA A 94 -23.08 0.34 -0.08
CA ALA A 94 -23.95 1.32 0.54
C ALA A 94 -24.43 0.77 1.90
N PRO A 95 -24.32 1.51 3.01
CA PRO A 95 -24.93 1.09 4.25
C PRO A 95 -26.44 1.03 4.03
N ALA A 96 -27.03 -0.14 4.29
CA ALA A 96 -28.46 -0.38 4.19
C ALA A 96 -29.23 0.75 4.88
N SER A 97 -30.09 1.43 4.10
CA SER A 97 -30.92 2.52 4.58
C SER A 97 -31.82 2.03 5.72
N ARG A 98 -31.49 2.42 6.95
CA ARG A 98 -32.37 2.21 8.10
C ARG A 98 -33.55 3.18 7.98
N ALA A 99 -34.73 2.63 7.67
CA ALA A 99 -35.98 3.36 7.56
C ALA A 99 -36.29 4.21 8.83
N PRO A 100 -36.88 5.40 8.68
CA PRO A 100 -37.20 6.25 9.82
C PRO A 100 -38.46 5.71 10.54
N LYS A 101 -38.32 5.31 11.81
CA LYS A 101 -39.48 5.07 12.68
C LYS A 101 -40.12 6.41 13.03
N ARG A 102 -41.36 6.60 12.59
CA ARG A 102 -42.21 7.75 12.87
C ARG A 102 -42.89 7.63 14.26
N ARG A 103 -43.10 8.80 14.88
CA ARG A 103 -43.92 9.16 16.08
C ARG A 103 -43.32 8.82 17.46
N ALA A 104 -43.48 9.65 18.50
CA ALA A 104 -44.60 10.56 18.79
C ALA A 104 -44.19 11.90 19.46
N VAL A 105 -45.12 12.85 19.35
CA VAL A 105 -45.14 14.21 19.90
C VAL A 105 -45.49 14.19 21.40
N GLY A 106 -44.82 15.01 22.22
CA GLY A 106 -45.17 15.29 23.62
C GLY A 106 -44.15 16.20 24.34
N GLN A 107 -44.51 17.48 24.48
CA GLN A 107 -43.94 18.64 25.23
C GLN A 107 -43.34 18.40 26.65
N PRO A 108 -42.77 19.41 27.35
CA PRO A 108 -41.84 20.49 26.94
C PRO A 108 -40.65 20.71 27.94
N ALA A 109 -39.67 21.52 27.50
CA ALA A 109 -38.74 22.40 28.24
C ALA A 109 -38.13 21.99 29.62
N ALA A 110 -36.79 21.90 29.66
CA ALA A 110 -36.01 22.41 30.79
C ALA A 110 -34.57 22.78 30.34
N ALA A 111 -34.24 24.06 30.46
CA ALA A 111 -32.89 24.59 30.32
C ALA A 111 -32.04 24.28 31.57
N ARG A 112 -30.72 24.53 31.43
CA ARG A 112 -29.66 24.69 32.48
C ARG A 112 -28.79 23.45 32.71
N ILE A 113 -27.48 23.53 33.01
CA ILE A 113 -26.46 24.59 33.10
C ILE A 113 -25.12 23.82 33.04
N ARG A 114 -24.10 24.40 32.38
CA ARG A 114 -22.72 23.90 32.39
C ARG A 114 -22.04 24.34 33.69
N VAL A 115 -21.64 23.41 34.56
CA VAL A 115 -20.76 23.71 35.69
C VAL A 115 -19.37 23.14 35.40
N GLY A 116 -18.45 24.03 35.03
CA GLY A 116 -17.02 23.76 35.14
C GLY A 116 -16.60 23.86 36.61
N ARG A 117 -15.75 22.94 37.07
CA ARG A 117 -14.94 23.17 38.26
C ARG A 117 -13.46 23.07 37.91
N ARG A 118 -12.77 24.17 38.18
CA ARG A 118 -11.33 24.38 38.07
C ARG A 118 -10.57 23.56 39.12
N ARG A 119 -9.46 22.98 38.67
CA ARG A 119 -8.07 22.92 39.22
C ARG A 119 -7.81 22.71 40.74
N ARG A 120 -6.98 21.66 40.97
CA ARG A 120 -5.70 21.56 41.73
C ARG A 120 -5.76 21.53 43.28
N PRO A 121 -4.65 21.16 43.99
CA PRO A 121 -3.71 20.03 43.81
C PRO A 121 -3.27 19.38 45.18
N LEU A 122 -2.28 18.49 45.12
CA LEU A 122 -1.31 18.08 46.18
C LEU A 122 -1.79 17.19 47.35
N GLY A 123 -1.13 16.04 47.49
CA GLY A 123 -1.14 15.20 48.69
C GLY A 123 -0.04 14.14 48.63
N HIS A 124 1.07 14.39 49.33
CA HIS A 124 2.16 13.46 49.63
C HIS A 124 1.73 12.35 50.62
N GLY A 125 2.37 11.18 50.55
CA GLY A 125 2.44 10.19 51.64
C GLY A 125 2.61 8.76 51.11
N ARG A 126 3.84 8.23 50.94
CA ARG A 126 4.66 7.44 51.89
C ARG A 126 4.12 6.04 52.27
N LEU A 127 4.92 5.03 51.87
CA LEU A 127 5.41 3.83 52.60
C LEU A 127 4.49 2.65 52.99
N GLY A 128 5.05 1.45 52.75
CA GLY A 128 4.70 0.14 53.34
C GLY A 128 4.13 -0.84 52.31
N GLN A 129 4.67 -2.03 52.04
CA GLN A 129 5.78 -2.81 52.58
C GLN A 129 6.47 -3.56 51.44
#